data_AF-A0A7S1VYQ7-F1
#
_entry.id   AF-A0A7S1VYQ7-F1
#
_cell.length_a   1.000
_cell.length_b   1.000
_cell.length_c   1.000
_cell.angle_alpha   90.00
_cell.angle_beta   90.00
_cell.angle_gamma   90.00
#
_symmetry.space_group_name_H-M   'P 1'
#
loop_
_entity.id
_entity.type
_entity.pdbx_description
1 polymer ?
#
loop_
_entity_poly.entity_id
_entity_poly.type
_entity_poly.pdbx_seq_one_letter_code
_entity_poly.pdbx_strand_id
1 'polypeptide(L)'
;PLYDVHPGQPDHIAGPAIVQALATKGFAVVGQETGGSFSSGVLGDIKAIDEANHLLQPAKLVSEGLLGEKGAARICQLSSPEADPEEWEGSTIRFADSLVSQVGELLE
;
A
#
# COMPACT_ATOMS: atom_id res chain seq x y z
N PRO A 1 12.89 -4.38 13.52
CA PRO A 1 12.47 -5.41 12.54
C PRO A 1 13.55 -5.56 11.46
N LEU A 2 14.06 -6.79 11.24
CA LEU A 2 14.94 -7.09 10.12
C LEU A 2 14.02 -7.32 8.90
N TYR A 3 14.10 -6.46 7.89
CA TYR A 3 13.29 -6.59 6.68
C TYR A 3 13.91 -7.63 5.74
N ASP A 4 13.08 -8.35 4.99
CA ASP A 4 13.56 -9.38 4.05
C ASP A 4 14.09 -8.77 2.75
N VAL A 5 13.52 -7.64 2.32
CA VAL A 5 13.92 -6.93 1.10
C VAL A 5 13.88 -5.41 1.34
N HIS A 6 14.89 -4.69 0.83
CA HIS A 6 14.92 -3.24 0.77
C HIS A 6 14.81 -2.79 -0.69
N PRO A 7 13.77 -2.04 -1.10
CA PRO A 7 13.58 -1.56 -2.48
C PRO A 7 14.32 -0.24 -2.74
N GLY A 8 15.30 0.13 -1.91
CA GLY A 8 16.06 1.36 -2.06
C GLY A 8 16.99 1.29 -3.26
N GLN A 9 16.72 2.16 -4.25
CA GLN A 9 17.23 2.15 -5.64
C GLN A 9 16.70 0.97 -6.47
N PRO A 10 16.35 1.21 -7.77
CA PRO A 10 15.92 0.16 -8.69
C PRO A 10 17.13 -0.69 -9.09
N ASP A 11 17.69 -1.40 -8.12
CA ASP A 11 18.72 -2.38 -8.36
C ASP A 11 18.04 -3.62 -8.92
N HIS A 12 18.53 -4.13 -10.06
CA HIS A 12 18.03 -5.31 -10.79
C HIS A 12 17.93 -6.62 -9.97
N ILE A 13 18.22 -6.57 -8.68
CA ILE A 13 18.24 -7.68 -7.71
C ILE A 13 17.01 -7.70 -6.79
N ALA A 14 16.25 -6.61 -6.67
CA ALA A 14 15.09 -6.56 -5.79
C ALA A 14 13.98 -7.54 -6.21
N GLY A 15 13.64 -7.58 -7.51
CA GLY A 15 12.66 -8.50 -8.08
C GLY A 15 12.94 -9.97 -7.78
N PRO A 16 14.12 -10.50 -8.17
CA PRO A 16 14.52 -11.87 -7.84
C PRO A 16 14.48 -12.19 -6.35
N ALA A 17 14.86 -11.25 -5.48
CA ALA A 17 14.82 -11.45 -4.02
C ALA A 17 13.37 -11.57 -3.49
N ILE A 18 12.44 -10.74 -4.00
CA ILE A 18 11.02 -10.82 -3.66
C ILE A 18 10.44 -12.18 -4.11
N VAL A 19 10.71 -12.59 -5.36
CA VAL A 19 10.24 -13.88 -5.89
C VAL A 19 10.78 -15.05 -5.05
N GLN A 20 12.06 -15.02 -4.68
CA GLN A 20 12.65 -16.05 -3.85
C GLN A 20 12.03 -16.11 -2.44
N ALA A 21 11.76 -14.95 -1.81
CA ALA A 21 11.10 -14.88 -0.51
C ALA A 21 9.67 -15.42 -0.57
N LEU A 22 8.90 -15.05 -1.61
CA LEU A 22 7.55 -15.58 -1.84
C LEU A 22 7.56 -17.09 -2.06
N ALA A 23 8.49 -17.61 -2.86
CA ALA A 23 8.61 -19.04 -3.13
C ALA A 23 8.99 -19.88 -1.90
N THR A 24 9.79 -19.33 -0.98
CA THR A 24 10.30 -20.06 0.19
C THR A 24 9.46 -19.89 1.44
N LYS A 25 8.91 -18.69 1.68
CA LYS A 25 8.19 -18.34 2.91
C LYS A 25 6.69 -18.16 2.69
N GLY A 26 6.24 -17.99 1.45
CA GLY A 26 4.86 -17.62 1.11
C GLY A 26 4.52 -16.14 1.35
N PHE A 27 5.48 -15.33 1.82
CA PHE A 27 5.33 -13.89 2.02
C PHE A 27 6.68 -13.19 1.88
N ALA A 28 6.66 -11.90 1.58
CA ALA A 28 7.85 -11.05 1.54
C ALA A 28 7.54 -9.72 2.24
N VAL A 29 8.47 -9.24 3.08
CA VAL A 29 8.36 -7.91 3.71
C VAL A 29 9.32 -6.97 3.03
N VAL A 30 8.75 -5.94 2.37
CA VAL A 30 9.49 -4.92 1.65
C VAL A 30 9.57 -3.66 2.53
N GLY A 31 10.78 -3.27 2.94
CA GLY A 31 11.01 -2.10 3.77
C GLY A 31 11.32 -0.87 2.95
N GLN A 32 10.33 0.00 2.71
CA GLN A 32 10.55 1.32 2.10
C GLN A 32 11.11 2.29 3.16
N GLU A 33 12.26 2.91 2.88
CA GLU A 33 12.84 3.98 3.71
C GLU A 33 12.01 5.26 3.54
N THR A 34 10.86 5.34 4.20
CA THR A 34 10.04 6.56 4.21
C THR A 34 10.34 7.40 5.44
N GLY A 35 10.49 8.72 5.26
CA GLY A 35 10.70 9.65 6.37
C GLY A 35 9.48 9.71 7.32
N GLY A 36 9.71 10.06 8.59
CA GLY A 36 8.64 10.15 9.59
C GLY A 36 7.53 11.15 9.22
N SER A 37 7.88 12.23 8.51
CA SER A 37 6.91 13.19 7.96
C SER A 37 5.97 12.58 6.92
N PHE A 38 6.49 11.67 6.08
CA PHE A 38 5.71 10.96 5.09
C PHE A 38 4.68 10.05 5.76
N SER A 39 5.11 9.24 6.74
CA SER A 39 4.22 8.36 7.50
C SER A 39 3.10 9.15 8.19
N SER A 40 3.42 10.29 8.81
CA SER A 40 2.40 11.15 9.42
C SER A 40 1.44 11.78 8.41
N GLY A 41 1.92 12.13 7.22
CA GLY A 41 1.08 12.67 6.14
C GLY A 41 0.08 11.63 5.63
N VAL A 42 0.54 10.40 5.35
CA VAL A 42 -0.33 9.29 4.93
C VAL A 42 -1.41 9.02 5.98
N LEU A 43 -1.06 8.99 7.27
CA LEU A 43 -2.04 8.80 8.34
C LEU A 43 -3.04 9.95 8.46
N GLY A 44 -2.60 11.18 8.19
CA GLY A 44 -3.47 12.36 8.12
C GLY A 44 -4.48 12.24 6.98
N ASP A 45 -4.01 11.85 5.79
CA ASP A 45 -4.84 11.64 4.61
C ASP A 45 -5.88 10.53 4.86
N ILE A 46 -5.47 9.38 5.43
CA ILE A 46 -6.39 8.28 5.77
C ILE A 46 -7.47 8.74 6.75
N LYS A 47 -7.10 9.51 7.78
CA LYS A 47 -8.06 10.03 8.76
C LYS A 47 -9.08 10.95 8.10
N ALA A 48 -8.62 11.85 7.24
CA ALA A 48 -9.50 12.71 6.51
C ALA A 48 -10.50 11.85 5.72
N ILE A 49 -10.00 10.87 4.93
CA ILE A 49 -10.84 9.98 4.09
C ILE A 49 -11.88 9.23 4.93
N ASP A 50 -11.52 8.79 6.13
CA ASP A 50 -12.45 8.15 7.05
C ASP A 50 -13.53 9.12 7.56
N GLU A 51 -13.14 10.34 7.94
CA GLU A 51 -14.07 11.39 8.40
C GLU A 51 -15.07 11.79 7.31
N ALA A 52 -14.65 11.73 6.04
CA ALA A 52 -15.51 11.95 4.88
C ALA A 52 -16.36 10.74 4.48
N ASN A 53 -16.29 9.62 5.21
CA ASN A 53 -16.99 8.35 4.95
C ASN A 53 -16.68 7.74 3.56
N HIS A 54 -15.47 7.97 3.05
CA HIS A 54 -15.01 7.37 1.79
C HIS A 54 -14.30 6.03 1.98
N LEU A 55 -14.11 5.58 3.22
CA LEU A 55 -13.60 4.25 3.55
C LEU A 55 -14.74 3.23 3.63
N LEU A 56 -14.74 2.23 2.75
CA LEU A 56 -15.73 1.16 2.72
C LEU A 56 -15.18 -0.14 3.32
N GLN A 57 -15.99 -0.82 4.12
CA GLN A 57 -15.67 -2.17 4.56
C GLN A 57 -15.91 -3.15 3.42
N PRO A 58 -14.98 -4.10 3.18
CA PRO A 58 -15.24 -5.22 2.28
C PRO A 58 -16.47 -6.01 2.69
N ALA A 59 -17.07 -6.73 1.75
CA ALA A 59 -18.17 -7.65 2.05
C ALA A 59 -17.79 -8.62 3.18
N LYS A 60 -18.73 -8.92 4.08
CA LYS A 60 -18.53 -9.74 5.29
C LYS A 60 -17.85 -11.09 5.02
N LEU A 61 -18.17 -11.72 3.89
CA LEU A 61 -17.55 -12.97 3.43
C LEU A 61 -16.05 -12.83 3.15
N VAL A 62 -15.60 -11.67 2.67
CA VAL A 62 -14.18 -11.36 2.42
C VAL A 62 -13.47 -11.03 3.72
N SER A 63 -14.06 -10.15 4.53
CA SER A 63 -13.46 -9.71 5.78
C SER A 63 -13.37 -10.83 6.82
N GLU A 64 -14.38 -11.68 6.97
CA GLU A 64 -14.38 -12.78 7.94
C GLU A 64 -13.83 -14.10 7.38
N GLY A 65 -13.90 -14.30 6.06
CA GLY A 65 -13.60 -15.60 5.44
C GLY A 65 -12.14 -15.80 5.06
N LEU A 66 -11.56 -14.89 4.26
CA LEU A 66 -10.25 -15.14 3.63
C LEU A 66 -9.06 -14.78 4.53
N LEU A 67 -9.24 -13.78 5.40
CA LEU A 67 -8.17 -13.17 6.19
C LEU A 67 -8.51 -13.08 7.70
N GLY A 68 -9.70 -13.53 8.12
CA GLY A 68 -10.17 -13.47 9.50
C GLY A 68 -10.19 -12.06 10.09
N GLU A 69 -9.91 -11.89 11.38
CA GLU A 69 -9.82 -10.56 12.02
C GLU A 69 -8.79 -9.61 11.35
N LYS A 70 -7.84 -10.16 10.57
CA LYS A 70 -6.85 -9.39 9.82
C LYS A 70 -7.31 -8.98 8.41
N GLY A 71 -8.48 -9.43 7.97
CA GLY A 71 -9.12 -9.06 6.70
C GLY A 71 -9.88 -7.74 6.71
N ALA A 72 -9.83 -7.01 7.82
CA ALA A 72 -10.58 -5.79 8.06
C ALA A 72 -10.01 -4.53 7.39
N ALA A 73 -9.24 -4.68 6.31
CA ALA A 73 -8.70 -3.56 5.57
C ALA A 73 -9.85 -2.79 4.91
N ARG A 74 -10.04 -1.53 5.30
CA ARG A 74 -10.98 -0.62 4.63
C ARG A 74 -10.44 -0.28 3.26
N ILE A 75 -11.32 -0.28 2.27
CA ILE A 75 -10.99 0.04 0.88
C ILE A 75 -11.59 1.42 0.58
N CYS A 76 -10.77 2.35 0.12
CA CYS A 76 -11.25 3.51 -0.64
C CYS A 76 -10.81 3.34 -2.08
N GLN A 77 -11.68 3.71 -3.01
CA GLN A 77 -11.26 3.92 -4.39
C GLN A 77 -10.65 5.30 -4.44
N LEU A 78 -9.35 5.37 -4.73
CA LEU A 78 -8.70 6.63 -5.05
C LEU A 78 -9.18 7.08 -6.44
N SER A 79 -9.59 8.32 -6.59
CA SER A 79 -10.03 8.86 -7.89
C SER A 79 -8.85 8.90 -8.87
N SER A 80 -9.14 8.63 -10.15
CA SER A 80 -8.10 8.66 -11.21
C SER A 80 -7.40 10.02 -11.22
N PRO A 81 -6.10 10.11 -11.50
CA PRO A 81 -5.41 11.40 -11.70
C PRO A 81 -6.06 12.30 -12.76
N GLU A 82 -6.88 11.72 -13.64
CA GLU A 82 -7.62 12.39 -14.71
C GLU A 82 -9.02 12.91 -14.27
N ALA A 83 -9.46 12.58 -13.05
CA ALA A 83 -10.70 13.09 -12.47
C ALA A 83 -10.51 14.54 -11.99
N ASP A 84 -11.61 15.30 -11.92
CA ASP A 84 -11.62 16.73 -11.59
C ASP A 84 -10.81 16.99 -10.30
N PRO A 85 -9.84 17.93 -10.28
CA PRO A 85 -8.97 18.18 -9.13
C PRO A 85 -9.70 18.71 -7.88
N GLU A 86 -11.00 19.02 -7.98
CA GLU A 86 -11.86 19.38 -6.86
C GLU A 86 -12.38 18.16 -6.09
N GLU A 87 -12.39 16.95 -6.68
CA GLU A 87 -12.68 15.68 -6.01
C GLU A 87 -11.43 15.18 -5.27
N TRP A 88 -11.08 15.95 -4.24
CA TRP A 88 -10.42 15.56 -3.00
C TRP A 88 -9.64 14.23 -3.00
N GLU A 89 -8.33 14.27 -2.78
CA GLU A 89 -7.62 13.16 -2.12
C GLU A 89 -6.17 13.48 -1.78
N GLY A 90 -5.79 13.10 -0.56
CA GLY A 90 -4.46 13.31 0.03
C GLY A 90 -3.29 13.03 -0.92
N SER A 91 -2.45 14.03 -1.12
CA SER A 91 -1.29 13.92 -2.01
C SER A 91 -0.28 12.89 -1.50
N THR A 92 -0.23 12.67 -0.19
CA THR A 92 0.72 11.75 0.44
C THR A 92 0.27 10.30 0.25
N ILE A 93 -1.02 10.00 0.39
CA ILE A 93 -1.54 8.65 0.18
C ILE A 93 -1.47 8.22 -1.30
N ARG A 94 -1.69 9.15 -2.24
CA ARG A 94 -1.48 8.88 -3.68
C ARG A 94 -0.02 8.58 -3.99
N PHE A 95 0.91 9.28 -3.34
CA PHE A 95 2.33 8.96 -3.46
C PHE A 95 2.65 7.59 -2.83
N ALA A 96 2.01 7.22 -1.71
CA ALA A 96 2.17 5.89 -1.14
C ALA A 96 1.69 4.79 -2.08
N ASP A 97 0.56 4.99 -2.76
CA ASP A 97 0.03 4.05 -3.75
C ASP A 97 0.96 3.87 -4.96
N SER A 98 1.57 4.96 -5.45
CA SER A 98 2.54 4.88 -6.55
C SER A 98 3.82 4.13 -6.16
N LEU A 99 4.28 4.27 -4.91
CA LEU A 99 5.41 3.49 -4.39
C LEU A 99 5.10 1.99 -4.35
N VAL A 100 3.85 1.61 -4.03
CA VAL A 100 3.42 0.20 -4.07
C VAL A 100 3.36 -0.30 -5.51
N SER A 101 2.85 0.51 -6.43
CA SER A 101 2.80 0.16 -7.87
C SER A 101 4.18 -0.08 -8.46
N GLN A 102 5.19 0.70 -8.06
CA GLN A 102 6.59 0.49 -8.46
C GLN A 102 7.14 -0.87 -8.01
N VAL A 103 6.65 -1.45 -6.91
CA VAL A 103 7.05 -2.82 -6.52
C VAL A 103 6.59 -3.85 -7.56
N GLY A 104 5.44 -3.61 -8.21
CA GLY A 104 4.96 -4.45 -9.32
C GLY A 104 5.90 -4.41 -10.53
N GLU A 105 6.40 -3.22 -10.88
CA GLU A 105 7.38 -3.05 -11.97
C GLU A 105 8.69 -3.80 -11.72
N LEU A 106 9.08 -3.99 -10.45
CA LEU A 106 10.28 -4.77 -10.09
C LEU A 106 10.09 -6.28 -10.29
N LEU A 107 8.86 -6.76 -10.50
CA LEU A 107 8.55 -8.19 -10.68
C LEU A 107 8.43 -8.61 -12.14
N GLU A 108 8.40 -7.65 -13.08
CA GLU A 108 8.43 -7.89 -14.54
C GLU A 108 9.86 -8.12 -15.04
#